data_AF-X1N014-F1
#
_entry.id   AF-X1N014-F1
#
_cell.length_a   1.000
_cell.length_b   1.000
_cell.length_c   1.000
_cell.angle_alpha   90.00
_cell.angle_beta   90.00
_cell.angle_gamma   90.00
#
_symmetry.space_group_name_H-M   'P 1'
#
loop_
_entity.id
_entity.type
_entity.pdbx_description
1 polymer ?
#
loop_
_entity_poly.entity_id
_entity_poly.type
_entity_poly.pdbx_seq_one_letter_code
_entity_poly.pdbx_strand_id
1 'polypeptide(L)'
;PAVLKLALYGGEDYELLFTATEAVIELVKMNLNCPVTVIGDVVEETIPNRVILLDSRDNAIPYEKGGWEHFRDESPKIEIA
;
A
#
# COMPACT_ATOMS: atom_id res chain seq x y z
N PRO A 1 3.11 9.40 11.52
CA PRO A 1 3.84 10.29 10.56
C PRO A 1 5.05 9.61 9.91
N ALA A 2 6.03 9.10 10.68
CA ALA A 2 7.20 8.40 10.14
C ALA A 2 6.94 6.91 9.85
N VAL A 3 6.31 6.20 10.79
CA VAL A 3 6.02 4.76 10.67
C VAL A 3 5.09 4.45 9.49
N LEU A 4 4.08 5.28 9.25
CA LEU A 4 3.18 5.14 8.10
C LEU A 4 3.92 5.28 6.77
N LYS A 5 4.89 6.20 6.66
CA LYS A 5 5.69 6.34 5.44
C LYS A 5 6.54 5.09 5.19
N LEU A 6 7.10 4.48 6.23
CA LEU A 6 7.83 3.22 6.11
C LEU A 6 6.92 2.07 5.68
N ALA A 7 5.72 1.96 6.25
CA ALA A 7 4.77 0.91 5.86
C ALA A 7 4.26 1.05 4.40
N LEU A 8 4.13 2.27 3.89
CA LEU A 8 3.63 2.51 2.52
C LEU A 8 4.73 2.48 1.45
N TYR A 9 5.95 2.91 1.80
CA TYR A 9 7.00 3.21 0.83
C TYR A 9 8.35 2.58 1.15
N GLY A 10 8.49 2.00 2.35
CA GLY A 10 9.61 1.13 2.66
C GLY A 10 9.63 -0.06 1.70
N GLY A 11 10.81 -0.64 1.54
CA GLY A 11 11.00 -1.84 0.74
C GLY A 11 11.79 -2.86 1.55
N GLU A 12 12.13 -3.97 0.91
CA GLU A 12 12.95 -5.05 1.50
C GLU A 12 12.29 -5.77 2.68
N ASP A 13 10.98 -5.65 2.86
CA ASP A 13 10.22 -6.45 3.83
C ASP A 13 10.08 -7.91 3.38
N TYR A 14 10.11 -8.16 2.07
CA TYR A 14 9.91 -9.48 1.45
C TYR A 14 8.62 -10.21 1.88
N GLU A 15 7.60 -9.44 2.28
CA GLU A 15 6.26 -9.92 2.59
C GLU A 15 5.41 -10.14 1.32
N LEU A 16 4.33 -10.91 1.47
CA LEU A 16 3.39 -11.19 0.38
C LEU A 16 2.20 -10.22 0.42
N LEU A 17 1.95 -9.54 -0.71
CA LEU A 17 0.68 -8.84 -0.98
C LEU A 17 -0.16 -9.69 -1.93
N PHE A 18 -1.31 -10.16 -1.46
CA PHE A 18 -2.21 -11.02 -2.23
C PHE A 18 -3.67 -10.67 -1.94
N THR A 19 -4.57 -11.20 -2.78
CA THR A 19 -6.02 -11.00 -2.65
C THR A 19 -6.73 -12.34 -2.75
N ALA A 20 -7.85 -12.48 -2.04
CA ALA A 20 -8.71 -13.66 -2.10
C ALA A 20 -10.11 -13.30 -1.56
N THR A 21 -11.06 -14.23 -1.66
CA THR A 21 -12.36 -14.08 -0.99
C THR A 21 -12.20 -14.19 0.52
N GLU A 22 -13.13 -13.60 1.28
CA GLU A 22 -13.14 -13.66 2.75
C GLU A 22 -13.00 -15.09 3.29
N ALA A 23 -13.74 -16.04 2.71
CA ALA A 23 -13.68 -17.45 3.10
C ALA A 23 -12.27 -18.05 2.92
N VAL A 24 -11.55 -17.68 1.86
CA VAL A 24 -10.17 -18.13 1.64
C VAL A 24 -9.21 -17.44 2.61
N ILE A 25 -9.38 -16.14 2.88
CA ILE A 25 -8.55 -15.42 3.86
C ILE A 25 -8.66 -16.04 5.26
N GLU A 26 -9.86 -16.44 5.70
CA GLU A 26 -10.04 -17.10 6.99
C GLU A 26 -9.32 -18.46 7.04
N LEU A 27 -9.40 -19.25 5.97
CA LEU A 27 -8.62 -20.49 5.87
C LEU A 27 -7.11 -20.21 5.92
N VAL A 28 -6.63 -19.18 5.22
CA VAL A 28 -5.21 -18.80 5.21
C VAL A 28 -4.73 -18.44 6.61
N LYS A 29 -5.49 -17.60 7.35
CA LYS A 29 -5.16 -17.24 8.74
C LYS A 29 -5.09 -18.45 9.67
N MET A 30 -5.91 -19.47 9.45
CA MET A 30 -5.91 -20.69 10.26
C MET A 30 -4.75 -21.64 9.95
N ASN A 31 -4.23 -21.62 8.72
CA ASN A 31 -3.28 -22.63 8.23
C ASN A 31 -1.84 -22.13 8.11
N LEU A 32 -1.60 -20.82 8.11
CA LEU A 32 -0.25 -20.27 8.05
C LEU A 32 0.33 -20.05 9.46
N ASN A 33 1.62 -20.33 9.59
CA ASN A 33 2.38 -20.10 10.83
C ASN A 33 2.94 -18.66 10.91
N CYS A 34 2.34 -17.71 10.18
CA CYS A 34 2.69 -16.30 10.20
C CYS A 34 1.42 -15.43 10.29
N PRO A 35 1.51 -14.21 10.85
CA PRO A 35 0.38 -13.30 10.90
C PRO A 35 -0.07 -12.89 9.49
N VAL A 36 -1.38 -12.86 9.26
CA VAL A 36 -1.99 -12.34 8.04
C VAL A 36 -3.00 -11.27 8.40
N THR A 37 -2.83 -10.08 7.82
CA THR A 37 -3.65 -8.90 8.10
C THR A 37 -4.37 -8.45 6.84
N VAL A 38 -5.69 -8.28 6.91
CA VAL A 38 -6.46 -7.65 5.84
C VAL A 38 -6.23 -6.14 5.93
N ILE A 39 -5.76 -5.53 4.85
CA ILE A 39 -5.41 -4.10 4.81
C ILE A 39 -6.30 -3.26 3.87
N GLY A 40 -7.28 -3.89 3.21
CA GLY A 40 -8.22 -3.22 2.33
C GLY A 40 -8.95 -4.19 1.41
N ASP A 41 -9.74 -3.63 0.50
CA ASP A 41 -10.62 -4.35 -0.43
C ASP A 41 -10.28 -4.05 -1.89
N VAL A 42 -10.53 -5.03 -2.77
CA VAL A 42 -10.51 -4.84 -4.22
C VAL A 42 -11.91 -4.49 -4.68
N VAL A 43 -12.06 -3.32 -5.29
CA VAL A 43 -13.35 -2.80 -5.80
C VAL A 43 -13.30 -2.60 -7.30
N GLU A 44 -14.47 -2.53 -7.95
CA GLU A 44 -14.57 -2.19 -9.36
C GLU A 44 -14.02 -0.78 -9.63
N GLU A 45 -13.29 -0.61 -10.73
CA GLU A 45 -12.64 0.66 -11.08
C GLU A 45 -13.71 1.71 -11.45
N THR A 46 -14.04 2.57 -10.48
CA THR A 46 -15.10 3.59 -10.60
C THR A 46 -14.57 5.03 -10.55
N ILE A 47 -13.28 5.23 -10.24
CA ILE A 47 -12.68 6.54 -9.98
C ILE A 47 -11.30 6.65 -10.67
N PRO A 48 -10.90 7.82 -11.20
CA PRO A 48 -9.49 8.08 -11.51
C PRO A 48 -8.69 8.05 -10.21
N ASN A 49 -7.98 6.93 -9.93
CA ASN A 49 -6.89 6.69 -8.97
C ASN A 49 -6.99 5.24 -8.48
N ARG A 50 -6.12 4.36 -9.00
CA ARG A 50 -6.22 2.89 -8.85
C ARG A 50 -5.95 2.34 -7.45
N VAL A 51 -5.48 3.17 -6.52
CA VAL A 51 -5.27 2.84 -5.11
C VAL A 51 -5.68 4.06 -4.28
N ILE A 52 -6.49 3.83 -3.24
CA ILE A 52 -6.97 4.86 -2.32
C ILE A 52 -6.59 4.42 -0.91
N LEU A 53 -5.98 5.33 -0.15
CA LEU A 53 -5.67 5.10 1.25
C LEU A 53 -6.75 5.77 2.11
N LEU A 54 -7.36 5.01 3.01
CA LEU A 54 -8.38 5.48 3.93
C LEU A 54 -7.83 5.52 5.36
N ASP A 55 -8.29 6.50 6.15
CA ASP A 55 -8.08 6.49 7.59
C ASP A 55 -9.10 5.59 8.30
N SER A 56 -9.01 5.49 9.63
CA SER A 56 -9.93 4.69 10.45
C SER A 56 -11.39 5.19 10.47
N ARG A 57 -11.69 6.27 9.74
CA ARG A 57 -13.02 6.89 9.61
C ARG A 57 -13.45 6.96 8.14
N ASP A 58 -12.84 6.14 7.28
CA ASP A 58 -13.10 6.05 5.85
C ASP A 58 -12.85 7.35 5.07
N ASN A 59 -12.04 8.27 5.60
CA ASN A 59 -11.65 9.46 4.86
C ASN A 59 -10.44 9.15 3.99
N ALA A 60 -10.52 9.53 2.72
CA ALA A 60 -9.39 9.46 1.81
C ALA A 60 -8.26 10.38 2.30
N ILE A 61 -7.08 9.80 2.51
CA ILE A 61 -5.88 10.54 2.86
C ILE A 61 -4.93 10.62 1.66
N PRO A 62 -4.41 11.82 1.35
CA PRO A 62 -3.45 11.97 0.27
C PRO A 62 -2.17 11.21 0.61
N TYR A 63 -1.60 10.56 -0.39
CA TYR A 63 -0.35 9.84 -0.28
C TYR A 63 0.55 10.20 -1.46
N GLU A 64 1.85 10.28 -1.22
CA GLU A 64 2.86 10.55 -2.23
C GLU A 64 3.18 9.27 -3.02
N LYS A 65 3.62 9.38 -4.27
CA LYS A 65 4.26 8.24 -4.96
C LYS A 65 5.64 8.04 -4.35
N GLY A 66 5.79 6.99 -3.54
CA GLY A 66 7.06 6.58 -2.95
C GLY A 66 7.64 5.30 -3.57
N GLY A 67 8.40 4.56 -2.78
CA GLY A 67 9.04 3.30 -3.17
C GLY A 67 10.45 3.49 -3.74
N TRP A 68 11.10 2.38 -4.07
CA TRP A 68 12.43 2.35 -4.70
C TRP A 68 12.32 2.48 -6.23
N GLU A 69 13.23 3.24 -6.84
CA GLU A 69 13.42 3.31 -8.29
C GLU A 69 14.93 3.41 -8.56
N HIS A 70 15.46 2.54 -9.43
CA HIS A 70 16.90 2.29 -9.56
C HIS A 70 17.71 3.48 -10.09
N PHE A 71 17.07 4.36 -10.86
CA PHE A 71 17.72 5.46 -11.57
C PHE A 71 17.08 6.80 -11.19
N ARG A 72 16.50 6.88 -9.99
CA ARG A 72 15.84 8.08 -9.52
C ARG A 72 16.84 9.22 -9.54
N ASP A 73 16.51 10.23 -10.34
CA ASP A 73 17.30 11.45 -10.37
C ASP A 73 17.07 12.22 -9.07
N GLU A 74 18.05 12.20 -8.18
CA GLU A 74 18.05 12.97 -6.93
C GLU A 74 18.46 14.43 -7.15
N SER A 75 18.78 14.82 -8.38
CA SER A 75 19.11 16.21 -8.70
C SER A 75 17.93 17.11 -8.37
N PRO A 76 18.16 18.26 -7.71
CA PRO A 76 17.10 19.20 -7.44
C PRO A 76 16.49 19.67 -8.75
N LYS A 77 15.19 19.43 -8.94
CA LYS A 77 14.45 19.97 -10.08
C LYS A 77 14.41 21.48 -9.93
N ILE A 78 15.14 22.18 -10.78
CA ILE A 78 15.04 23.63 -10.90
C ILE A 78 13.71 23.90 -11.60
N GLU A 79 12.70 24.33 -10.85
CA GLU A 79 11.51 24.95 -11.44
C GLU A 79 11.91 26.30 -12.01
N ILE A 80 11.96 26.39 -13.33
CA ILE A 80 12.15 27.66 -14.02
C ILE A 80 10.77 28.31 -14.10
N ALA A 81 10.61 29.43 -13.40
CA ALA A 81 9.38 30.24 -13.34
C ALA A 81 8.99 30.84 -14.70
#